data_AF-A0A941JSU7-F1
#
_entry.id   AF-A0A941JSU7-F1
#
_cell.length_a   1.000
_cell.length_b   1.000
_cell.length_c   1.000
_cell.angle_alpha   90.00
_cell.angle_beta   90.00
_cell.angle_gamma   90.00
#
_symmetry.space_group_name_H-M   'P 1'
#
loop_
_entity.id
_entity.type
_entity.pdbx_description
1 polymer ?
#
loop_
_entity_poly.entity_id
_entity_poly.type
_entity_poly.pdbx_seq_one_letter_code
_entity_poly.pdbx_strand_id
1 'polypeptide(L)'
;MKSISLFLPLISLLLIFGYQSNSTANSSGESFNEEMYLFANPDVAELIKQGKYESGLDHYIQVGQTATKPDGEHYASFFTGTDGNDMVRVVGTGQHNHVMGVGLEIVSTQEDDDFPVGFKSLGEGEIDVLIGTIGGVNEFVLGSFITSVNPTPQPFYVGQGDQDYAKIQNFTKGKDMIVLAGNPDQYQWESIDGNVRISTSSGDLVAIVEAMDNLEIEEVYEDVGIFILK
;
A
#
# COMPACT_ATOMS: atom_id res chain seq x y z
N MET A 1 19.30 16.84 -4.40
CA MET A 1 18.65 15.51 -4.38
C MET A 1 17.37 15.69 -3.61
N LYS A 2 16.22 15.58 -4.28
CA LYS A 2 14.93 15.55 -3.58
C LYS A 2 14.90 14.22 -2.85
N SER A 3 14.88 14.26 -1.53
CA SER A 3 14.64 13.09 -0.68
C SER A 3 13.30 12.51 -1.10
N ILE A 4 13.27 11.20 -1.40
CA ILE A 4 12.05 10.46 -1.67
C ILE A 4 11.20 10.56 -0.40
N SER A 5 10.13 11.35 -0.48
CA SER A 5 9.11 11.48 0.56
C SER A 5 7.98 10.47 0.37
N LEU A 6 8.09 9.58 -0.63
CA LEU A 6 7.05 8.60 -0.97
C LEU A 6 6.99 7.40 -0.02
N PHE A 7 8.02 7.20 0.80
CA PHE A 7 8.03 6.25 1.89
C PHE A 7 8.69 6.99 3.07
N LEU A 8 7.98 7.11 4.19
CA LEU A 8 8.22 8.05 5.29
C LEU A 8 9.69 8.20 5.77
N PRO A 9 10.05 9.35 6.37
CA PRO A 9 11.40 9.62 6.87
C PRO A 9 11.79 8.75 8.08
N LEU A 10 13.11 8.63 8.29
CA LEU A 10 13.83 7.92 9.37
C LEU A 10 12.98 7.53 10.59
N ILE A 11 12.83 6.22 10.77
CA ILE A 11 12.24 5.59 11.95
C ILE A 11 13.23 5.71 13.11
N SER A 12 12.76 6.16 14.27
CA SER A 12 13.44 5.91 15.53
C SER A 12 12.45 5.43 16.58
N LEU A 13 12.86 4.37 17.28
CA LEU A 13 12.32 3.86 18.54
C LEU A 13 11.04 3.00 18.48
N LEU A 14 11.12 1.82 17.85
CA LEU A 14 10.24 0.67 18.19
C LEU A 14 11.03 -0.56 18.68
N LEU A 15 12.04 -0.34 19.50
CA LEU A 15 12.68 -1.39 20.28
C LEU A 15 12.62 -1.00 21.75
N ILE A 16 11.50 -1.26 22.43
CA ILE A 16 11.47 -2.04 23.69
C ILE A 16 9.97 -2.40 23.91
N PHE A 17 9.71 -3.68 24.20
CA PHE A 17 8.46 -4.24 24.76
C PHE A 17 7.40 -4.76 23.77
N GLY A 18 7.64 -5.98 23.27
CA GLY A 18 6.71 -7.12 23.41
C GLY A 18 5.23 -6.93 23.08
N TYR A 19 4.89 -6.16 22.05
CA TYR A 19 3.54 -6.17 21.50
C TYR A 19 3.32 -7.54 20.83
N GLN A 20 2.53 -8.41 21.47
CA GLN A 20 2.06 -9.64 20.84
C GLN A 20 0.80 -9.30 20.04
N SER A 21 0.91 -9.31 18.72
CA SER A 21 -0.22 -9.13 17.81
C SER A 21 -1.11 -10.37 17.85
N ASN A 22 -2.36 -10.20 18.29
CA ASN A 22 -3.42 -11.11 17.88
C ASN A 22 -3.90 -10.62 16.51
N SER A 23 -3.27 -11.12 15.45
CA SER A 23 -3.71 -10.96 14.08
C SER A 23 -4.95 -11.82 13.84
N THR A 24 -6.11 -11.29 14.24
CA THR A 24 -7.39 -11.76 13.72
C THR A 24 -8.09 -10.58 13.06
N ALA A 25 -8.00 -10.51 11.73
CA ALA A 25 -8.95 -9.74 10.94
C ALA A 25 -10.37 -10.17 11.35
N ASN A 26 -11.16 -9.25 11.86
CA ASN A 26 -12.54 -9.52 12.29
C ASN A 26 -13.46 -8.38 11.86
N SER A 27 -14.19 -8.61 10.78
CA SER A 27 -15.43 -8.00 10.28
C SER A 27 -15.90 -6.69 10.94
N SER A 28 -15.35 -5.58 10.45
CA SER A 28 -15.97 -4.23 10.33
C SER A 28 -14.94 -3.18 9.84
N GLY A 29 -13.67 -3.56 9.76
CA GLY A 29 -12.52 -2.85 9.16
C GLY A 29 -11.42 -3.82 8.70
N GLU A 30 -11.80 -4.92 8.05
CA GLU A 30 -10.95 -6.11 7.79
C GLU A 30 -9.63 -5.82 7.05
N SER A 31 -9.56 -4.76 6.25
CA SER A 31 -8.35 -4.39 5.52
C SER A 31 -7.40 -3.47 6.28
N PHE A 32 -7.84 -2.76 7.33
CA PHE A 32 -6.97 -1.79 8.01
C PHE A 32 -5.83 -2.49 8.75
N ASN A 33 -4.60 -2.22 8.33
CA ASN A 33 -3.41 -2.82 8.89
C ASN A 33 -2.87 -1.94 10.03
N GLU A 34 -3.33 -2.22 11.25
CA GLU A 34 -2.95 -1.47 12.45
C GLU A 34 -1.44 -1.57 12.74
N GLU A 35 -0.82 -2.72 12.50
CA GLU A 35 0.61 -2.92 12.72
C GLU A 35 1.43 -1.97 11.84
N MET A 36 1.12 -1.91 10.54
CA MET A 36 1.75 -0.97 9.61
C MET A 36 1.41 0.48 9.93
N TYR A 37 0.17 0.75 10.35
CA TYR A 37 -0.23 2.09 10.76
C TYR A 37 0.59 2.59 11.97
N LEU A 38 0.77 1.78 13.00
CA LEU A 38 1.56 2.15 14.18
C LEU A 38 3.06 2.24 13.87
N PHE A 39 3.54 1.41 12.95
CA PHE A 39 4.91 1.48 12.47
C PHE A 39 5.21 2.82 11.77
N ALA A 40 4.32 3.27 10.88
CA ALA A 40 4.45 4.55 10.17
C ALA A 40 4.09 5.78 11.02
N ASN A 41 3.43 5.59 12.16
CA ASN A 41 2.95 6.66 13.03
C ASN A 41 3.33 6.38 14.50
N PRO A 42 4.64 6.42 14.84
CA PRO A 42 5.12 6.06 16.18
C PRO A 42 4.61 7.00 17.28
N ASP A 43 4.24 8.23 16.94
CA ASP A 43 3.57 9.17 17.83
C ASP A 43 2.19 8.65 18.28
N VAL A 44 1.47 7.95 17.41
CA VAL A 44 0.20 7.31 17.75
C VAL A 44 0.38 6.17 18.74
N ALA A 45 1.44 5.37 18.57
CA ALA A 45 1.77 4.31 19.52
C ALA A 45 2.00 4.87 20.93
N GLU A 46 2.61 6.05 21.05
CA GLU A 46 2.78 6.74 22.33
C GLU A 46 1.45 7.26 22.90
N LEU A 47 0.53 7.75 22.06
CA LEU A 47 -0.81 8.18 22.50
C LEU A 47 -1.63 7.00 23.04
N ILE A 48 -1.52 5.82 22.44
CA ILE A 48 -2.17 4.59 22.92
C ILE A 48 -1.58 4.17 24.27
N LYS A 49 -0.25 4.20 24.44
CA LYS A 49 0.42 3.92 25.73
C LYS A 49 -0.05 4.86 26.85
N GLN A 50 -0.36 6.11 26.51
CA GLN A 50 -0.92 7.09 27.44
C GLN A 50 -2.42 6.88 27.73
N GLY A 51 -3.06 5.88 27.11
CA GLY A 51 -4.48 5.57 27.27
C GLY A 51 -5.42 6.58 26.61
N LYS A 52 -4.92 7.36 25.63
CA LYS A 52 -5.75 8.36 24.92
C LYS A 52 -6.61 7.73 23.82
N TYR A 53 -6.17 6.60 23.28
CA TYR A 53 -6.88 5.82 22.26
C TYR A 53 -6.79 4.34 22.61
N GLU A 54 -7.81 3.57 22.22
CA GLU A 54 -7.88 2.13 22.52
C GLU A 54 -6.99 1.29 21.59
N SER A 55 -6.77 1.78 20.36
CA SER A 55 -6.01 1.12 19.29
C SER A 55 -5.55 2.14 18.24
N GLY A 56 -4.69 1.72 17.33
CA GLY A 56 -4.32 2.49 16.13
C GLY A 56 -5.50 2.68 15.19
N LEU A 57 -6.40 1.71 15.07
CA LEU A 57 -7.66 1.87 14.32
C LEU A 57 -8.56 2.92 14.96
N ASP A 58 -8.68 2.91 16.30
CA ASP A 58 -9.44 3.92 17.05
C ASP A 58 -8.87 5.33 16.80
N HIS A 59 -7.54 5.48 16.86
CA HIS A 59 -6.89 6.74 16.50
C HIS A 59 -7.14 7.13 15.04
N TYR A 60 -7.02 6.19 14.09
CA TYR A 60 -7.28 6.46 12.68
C TYR A 60 -8.70 6.98 12.45
N ILE A 61 -9.70 6.31 13.03
CA ILE A 61 -11.11 6.69 12.91
C ILE A 61 -11.36 8.07 13.53
N GLN A 62 -10.80 8.36 14.70
CA GLN A 62 -11.06 9.62 15.39
C GLN A 62 -10.26 10.80 14.83
N VAL A 63 -9.03 10.57 14.35
CA VAL A 63 -8.07 11.63 14.01
C VAL A 63 -7.36 11.34 12.69
N GLY A 64 -6.70 10.18 12.58
CA GLY A 64 -5.73 9.90 11.51
C GLY A 64 -6.27 10.03 10.10
N GLN A 65 -7.55 9.74 9.86
CA GLN A 65 -8.16 9.79 8.53
C GLN A 65 -8.39 11.21 7.97
N THR A 66 -8.22 12.26 8.78
CA THR A 66 -8.49 13.67 8.38
C THR A 66 -7.43 14.66 8.82
N ALA A 67 -6.80 14.45 9.98
CA ALA A 67 -5.85 15.41 10.54
C ALA A 67 -4.46 15.29 9.90
N THR A 68 -3.65 16.33 10.08
CA THR A 68 -2.22 16.32 9.83
C THR A 68 -1.45 16.18 11.14
N LYS A 69 -0.25 15.62 11.04
CA LYS A 69 0.79 15.66 12.07
C LYS A 69 1.28 17.10 12.28
N PRO A 70 2.03 17.39 13.37
CA PRO A 70 2.57 18.73 13.63
C PRO A 70 3.52 19.28 12.56
N ASP A 71 4.15 18.40 11.78
CA ASP A 71 5.00 18.75 10.63
C ASP A 71 4.20 19.11 9.37
N GLY A 72 2.88 18.92 9.38
CA GLY A 72 1.97 19.21 8.27
C GLY A 72 1.67 18.00 7.39
N GLU A 73 2.32 16.86 7.61
CA GLU A 73 2.08 15.64 6.83
C GLU A 73 0.79 14.94 7.29
N HIS A 74 0.13 14.20 6.39
CA HIS A 74 -1.00 13.35 6.76
C HIS A 74 -0.52 12.07 7.44
N TYR A 75 -1.38 11.45 8.24
CA TYR A 75 -1.10 10.10 8.76
C TYR A 75 -1.22 9.10 7.61
N ALA A 76 -0.11 8.46 7.26
CA ALA A 76 -0.13 7.37 6.30
C ALA A 76 -0.92 6.19 6.89
N SER A 77 -1.87 5.69 6.11
CA SER A 77 -2.73 4.57 6.49
C SER A 77 -2.56 3.41 5.52
N PHE A 78 -2.69 2.19 6.04
CA PHE A 78 -2.38 0.98 5.30
C PHE A 78 -3.61 0.08 5.29
N PHE A 79 -4.01 -0.31 4.09
CA PHE A 79 -5.09 -1.24 3.84
C PHE A 79 -4.54 -2.40 3.02
N THR A 80 -4.46 -3.58 3.62
CA THR A 80 -3.81 -4.76 3.04
C THR A 80 -4.76 -5.95 3.05
N GLY A 81 -4.65 -6.87 2.09
CA GLY A 81 -5.36 -8.14 2.13
C GLY A 81 -4.49 -9.28 2.69
N THR A 82 -4.63 -10.46 2.11
CA THR A 82 -4.20 -11.77 2.61
C THR A 82 -3.49 -12.58 1.52
N ASP A 83 -3.50 -13.92 1.61
CA ASP A 83 -3.02 -14.86 0.59
C ASP A 83 -4.21 -15.48 -0.19
N GLY A 84 -5.28 -14.70 -0.36
CA GLY A 84 -6.50 -15.10 -1.05
C GLY A 84 -7.30 -13.90 -1.54
N ASN A 85 -8.38 -14.15 -2.28
CA ASN A 85 -9.17 -13.08 -2.89
C ASN A 85 -9.82 -12.15 -1.83
N ASP A 86 -9.46 -10.88 -1.88
CA ASP A 86 -9.85 -9.86 -0.91
C ASP A 86 -10.67 -8.73 -1.51
N MET A 87 -11.46 -8.08 -0.64
CA MET A 87 -12.03 -6.76 -0.91
C MET A 87 -11.39 -5.75 0.04
N VAL A 88 -10.35 -5.08 -0.44
CA VAL A 88 -9.57 -4.10 0.32
C VAL A 88 -10.14 -2.71 0.10
N ARG A 89 -10.88 -2.21 1.08
CA ARG A 89 -11.52 -0.89 1.01
C ARG A 89 -10.92 0.06 2.04
N VAL A 90 -10.56 1.26 1.60
CA VAL A 90 -10.20 2.36 2.49
C VAL A 90 -11.43 2.81 3.28
N VAL A 91 -11.29 2.96 4.60
CA VAL A 91 -12.36 3.37 5.50
C VAL A 91 -12.34 4.89 5.68
N GLY A 92 -13.51 5.53 5.50
CA GLY A 92 -13.68 6.97 5.76
C GLY A 92 -13.14 7.88 4.66
N THR A 93 -12.52 9.01 5.03
CA THR A 93 -12.00 9.98 4.05
C THR A 93 -10.54 9.80 3.69
N GLY A 94 -9.77 9.10 4.54
CA GLY A 94 -8.33 8.84 4.49
C GLY A 94 -7.51 9.73 3.56
N GLN A 95 -6.70 10.66 4.09
CA GLN A 95 -6.01 11.65 3.24
C GLN A 95 -4.73 11.13 2.57
N HIS A 96 -4.11 10.07 3.09
CA HIS A 96 -2.94 9.39 2.52
C HIS A 96 -3.05 7.88 2.79
N ASN A 97 -3.42 7.11 1.77
CA ASN A 97 -3.74 5.69 1.91
C ASN A 97 -2.86 4.84 1.02
N HIS A 98 -2.24 3.81 1.58
CA HIS A 98 -1.63 2.70 0.84
C HIS A 98 -2.62 1.54 0.79
N VAL A 99 -2.91 1.05 -0.41
CA VAL A 99 -3.91 0.01 -0.68
C VAL A 99 -3.25 -1.15 -1.42
N MET A 100 -3.31 -2.34 -0.84
CA MET A 100 -2.66 -3.55 -1.33
C MET A 100 -3.60 -4.75 -1.18
N GLY A 101 -3.65 -5.63 -2.16
CA GLY A 101 -4.39 -6.90 -2.04
C GLY A 101 -3.63 -7.97 -1.28
N VAL A 102 -2.30 -7.90 -1.30
CA VAL A 102 -1.44 -8.89 -0.62
C VAL A 102 -1.23 -8.59 0.86
N GLY A 103 -0.96 -9.65 1.63
CA GLY A 103 -0.59 -9.54 3.04
C GLY A 103 0.86 -9.08 3.28
N LEU A 104 1.05 -8.27 4.32
CA LEU A 104 2.37 -7.77 4.74
C LEU A 104 2.82 -8.35 6.09
N GLU A 105 4.11 -8.26 6.36
CA GLU A 105 4.71 -8.49 7.67
C GLU A 105 5.91 -7.59 7.92
N ILE A 106 6.11 -7.22 9.18
CA ILE A 106 7.33 -6.56 9.64
C ILE A 106 8.34 -7.66 10.03
N VAL A 107 9.44 -7.76 9.28
CA VAL A 107 10.42 -8.86 9.36
C VAL A 107 11.61 -8.54 10.27
N SER A 108 11.89 -7.25 10.49
CA SER A 108 12.96 -6.75 11.36
C SER A 108 12.47 -5.48 12.08
N THR A 109 13.00 -5.22 13.26
CA THR A 109 12.73 -3.95 13.98
C THR A 109 14.03 -3.25 14.38
N GLN A 110 15.15 -3.59 13.73
CA GLN A 110 16.44 -2.96 14.03
C GLN A 110 16.44 -1.48 13.59
N GLU A 111 17.09 -0.63 14.39
CA GLU A 111 17.02 0.85 14.23
C GLU A 111 17.59 1.37 12.90
N ASP A 112 18.44 0.59 12.22
CA ASP A 112 19.07 0.98 10.94
C ASP A 112 18.30 0.44 9.71
N ASP A 113 17.12 -0.14 9.90
CA ASP A 113 16.30 -0.71 8.83
C ASP A 113 15.17 0.25 8.46
N ASP A 114 15.37 1.04 7.40
CA ASP A 114 14.43 2.08 6.98
C ASP A 114 13.07 1.52 6.53
N PHE A 115 12.98 0.25 6.12
CA PHE A 115 11.71 -0.38 5.76
C PHE A 115 11.75 -1.93 5.81
N PRO A 116 11.63 -2.53 7.01
CA PRO A 116 11.77 -3.95 7.25
C PRO A 116 10.50 -4.75 6.88
N VAL A 117 9.86 -4.45 5.75
CA VAL A 117 8.60 -5.08 5.36
C VAL A 117 8.85 -6.23 4.39
N GLY A 118 8.28 -7.38 4.74
CA GLY A 118 8.13 -8.55 3.88
C GLY A 118 6.70 -8.66 3.36
N PHE A 119 6.56 -9.41 2.27
CA PHE A 119 5.28 -9.73 1.64
C PHE A 119 4.98 -11.20 1.88
N LYS A 120 3.81 -11.50 2.45
CA LYS A 120 3.39 -12.87 2.77
C LYS A 120 2.89 -13.63 1.54
N SER A 121 2.40 -12.90 0.54
CA SER A 121 2.01 -13.38 -0.78
C SER A 121 2.45 -12.37 -1.85
N LEU A 122 2.40 -12.80 -3.12
CA LEU A 122 2.59 -11.93 -4.28
C LEU A 122 1.30 -11.83 -5.11
N GLY A 123 0.15 -12.30 -4.61
CA GLY A 123 -1.11 -12.25 -5.35
C GLY A 123 -1.24 -13.27 -6.48
N GLU A 124 -0.33 -14.26 -6.59
CA GLU A 124 -0.40 -15.26 -7.65
C GLU A 124 -1.67 -16.12 -7.50
N GLY A 125 -2.54 -16.09 -8.49
CA GLY A 125 -3.83 -16.78 -8.45
C GLY A 125 -4.94 -16.04 -7.68
N GLU A 126 -4.70 -14.78 -7.29
CA GLU A 126 -5.64 -13.96 -6.53
C GLU A 126 -6.35 -12.92 -7.43
N ILE A 127 -7.65 -12.72 -7.20
CA ILE A 127 -8.41 -11.60 -7.77
C ILE A 127 -8.90 -10.72 -6.62
N ASP A 128 -8.22 -9.60 -6.44
CA ASP A 128 -8.51 -8.64 -5.37
C ASP A 128 -9.26 -7.43 -5.87
N VAL A 129 -10.11 -6.86 -5.03
CA VAL A 129 -10.79 -5.59 -5.30
C VAL A 129 -10.25 -4.51 -4.38
N LEU A 130 -9.49 -3.57 -4.93
CA LEU A 130 -8.85 -2.48 -4.22
C LEU A 130 -9.64 -1.18 -4.41
N ILE A 131 -10.15 -0.61 -3.32
CA ILE A 131 -11.12 0.48 -3.37
C ILE A 131 -10.61 1.68 -2.58
N GLY A 132 -10.16 2.70 -3.31
CA GLY A 132 -9.73 3.97 -2.74
C GLY A 132 -10.90 4.88 -2.34
N THR A 133 -10.54 6.04 -1.80
CA THR A 133 -11.49 7.13 -1.53
C THR A 133 -11.47 8.17 -2.65
N ILE A 134 -12.60 8.77 -2.98
CA ILE A 134 -12.68 9.84 -4.00
C ILE A 134 -12.03 11.15 -3.47
N GLY A 135 -12.04 11.33 -2.14
CA GLY A 135 -11.63 12.57 -1.47
C GLY A 135 -10.18 12.61 -1.00
N GLY A 136 -9.55 11.47 -0.72
CA GLY A 136 -8.15 11.36 -0.31
C GLY A 136 -7.19 10.97 -1.43
N VAL A 137 -5.89 10.94 -1.13
CA VAL A 137 -4.86 10.41 -2.04
C VAL A 137 -4.69 8.92 -1.75
N ASN A 138 -4.80 8.10 -2.80
CA ASN A 138 -4.66 6.66 -2.72
C ASN A 138 -3.44 6.19 -3.52
N GLU A 139 -2.65 5.33 -2.91
CA GLU A 139 -1.51 4.65 -3.50
C GLU A 139 -1.83 3.16 -3.59
N PHE A 140 -2.17 2.71 -4.79
CA PHE A 140 -2.41 1.30 -5.08
C PHE A 140 -1.08 0.63 -5.39
N VAL A 141 -0.59 -0.22 -4.49
CA VAL A 141 0.72 -0.85 -4.64
C VAL A 141 0.56 -2.26 -5.18
N LEU A 142 1.12 -2.48 -6.38
CA LEU A 142 0.98 -3.69 -7.20
C LEU A 142 2.34 -4.37 -7.44
N GLY A 143 3.31 -4.12 -6.57
CA GLY A 143 4.60 -4.77 -6.60
C GLY A 143 5.40 -4.50 -5.34
N SER A 144 6.29 -5.43 -5.00
CA SER A 144 7.27 -5.22 -3.95
C SER A 144 8.39 -4.31 -4.45
N PHE A 145 9.11 -3.72 -3.51
CA PHE A 145 10.21 -2.80 -3.75
C PHE A 145 11.45 -3.23 -2.99
N ILE A 146 12.59 -2.68 -3.36
CA ILE A 146 13.86 -3.03 -2.73
C ILE A 146 13.86 -2.53 -1.29
N THR A 147 14.11 -3.46 -0.37
CA THR A 147 14.35 -3.21 1.05
C THR A 147 15.57 -4.01 1.51
N SER A 148 15.98 -3.81 2.77
CA SER A 148 17.02 -4.62 3.42
C SER A 148 16.70 -6.13 3.46
N VAL A 149 15.41 -6.47 3.56
CA VAL A 149 14.88 -7.84 3.67
C VAL A 149 14.28 -8.35 2.36
N ASN A 150 14.07 -7.47 1.38
CA ASN A 150 13.61 -7.79 0.03
C ASN A 150 14.55 -7.16 -1.02
N PRO A 151 15.66 -7.80 -1.39
CA PRO A 151 16.66 -7.20 -2.28
C PRO A 151 16.25 -7.17 -3.76
N THR A 152 15.09 -7.72 -4.12
CA THR A 152 14.64 -7.80 -5.53
C THR A 152 13.17 -7.42 -5.59
N PRO A 153 12.80 -6.38 -6.37
CA PRO A 153 11.40 -6.00 -6.53
C PRO A 153 10.69 -7.06 -7.38
N GLN A 154 9.45 -7.40 -7.02
CA GLN A 154 8.65 -8.42 -7.69
C GLN A 154 7.25 -7.87 -7.99
N PRO A 155 6.72 -8.08 -9.20
CA PRO A 155 5.34 -7.72 -9.49
C PRO A 155 4.38 -8.55 -8.65
N PHE A 156 3.23 -7.98 -8.31
CA PHE A 156 2.10 -8.76 -7.81
C PHE A 156 1.21 -9.24 -8.95
N TYR A 157 0.44 -10.31 -8.70
CA TYR A 157 -0.50 -10.92 -9.65
C TYR A 157 0.17 -11.29 -10.98
N VAL A 158 1.30 -12.00 -10.90
CA VAL A 158 2.01 -12.51 -12.08
C VAL A 158 2.24 -14.00 -11.91
N GLY A 159 1.82 -14.78 -12.90
CA GLY A 159 2.00 -16.23 -12.94
C GLY A 159 0.81 -16.98 -13.54
N GLN A 160 -0.40 -16.39 -13.54
CA GLN A 160 -1.63 -17.06 -14.00
C GLN A 160 -2.33 -16.36 -15.17
N GLY A 161 -1.67 -15.42 -15.85
CA GLY A 161 -2.15 -14.82 -17.09
C GLY A 161 -3.31 -13.85 -16.82
N ASP A 162 -4.51 -14.19 -17.27
CA ASP A 162 -5.71 -13.36 -17.04
C ASP A 162 -6.56 -13.88 -15.86
N GLN A 163 -6.05 -14.83 -15.08
CA GLN A 163 -6.79 -15.51 -14.01
C GLN A 163 -6.57 -14.87 -12.63
N ASP A 164 -5.55 -14.03 -12.48
CA ASP A 164 -5.21 -13.23 -11.31
C ASP A 164 -5.02 -11.78 -11.73
N TYR A 165 -5.44 -10.84 -10.87
CA TYR A 165 -5.25 -9.39 -11.07
C TYR A 165 -5.83 -8.58 -9.92
N ALA A 166 -5.32 -7.36 -9.73
CA ALA A 166 -5.99 -6.34 -8.92
C ALA A 166 -7.05 -5.59 -9.72
N LYS A 167 -8.28 -5.55 -9.21
CA LYS A 167 -9.34 -4.68 -9.69
C LYS A 167 -9.36 -3.38 -8.88
N ILE A 168 -8.97 -2.27 -9.49
CA ILE A 168 -8.88 -0.96 -8.83
C ILE A 168 -10.16 -0.15 -9.07
N GLN A 169 -10.76 0.35 -8.00
CA GLN A 169 -11.95 1.20 -8.02
C GLN A 169 -11.68 2.54 -7.32
N ASN A 170 -12.45 3.57 -7.73
CA ASN A 170 -12.33 4.95 -7.24
C ASN A 170 -10.95 5.57 -7.46
N PHE A 171 -10.25 5.19 -8.53
CA PHE A 171 -9.01 5.85 -8.92
C PHE A 171 -9.30 7.25 -9.48
N THR A 172 -8.58 8.25 -8.99
CA THR A 172 -8.69 9.64 -9.43
C THR A 172 -7.42 10.06 -10.18
N LYS A 173 -7.52 10.20 -11.50
CA LYS A 173 -6.39 10.59 -12.38
C LYS A 173 -5.68 11.86 -11.88
N GLY A 174 -4.35 11.83 -11.88
CA GLY A 174 -3.50 12.95 -11.47
C GLY A 174 -3.49 13.23 -9.96
N LYS A 175 -4.16 12.39 -9.16
CA LYS A 175 -4.19 12.47 -7.70
C LYS A 175 -3.73 11.15 -7.08
N ASP A 176 -4.35 10.05 -7.49
CA ASP A 176 -4.00 8.71 -7.03
C ASP A 176 -2.82 8.15 -7.82
N MET A 177 -2.20 7.12 -7.27
CA MET A 177 -0.97 6.53 -7.80
C MET A 177 -1.12 5.02 -7.89
N ILE A 178 -0.56 4.44 -8.94
CA ILE A 178 -0.34 3.00 -9.05
C ILE A 178 1.16 2.76 -9.03
N VAL A 179 1.62 1.99 -8.04
CA VAL A 179 3.04 1.65 -7.87
C VAL A 179 3.28 0.25 -8.40
N LEU A 180 4.23 0.12 -9.31
CA LEU A 180 4.61 -1.16 -9.95
C LEU A 180 6.08 -1.45 -9.69
N ALA A 181 6.40 -2.73 -9.51
CA ALA A 181 7.78 -3.21 -9.40
C ALA A 181 8.54 -3.08 -10.72
N GLY A 182 9.86 -2.90 -10.66
CA GLY A 182 10.74 -2.91 -11.81
C GLY A 182 10.66 -1.64 -12.67
N ASN A 183 10.72 -1.82 -13.99
CA ASN A 183 10.84 -0.76 -14.98
C ASN A 183 9.63 -0.73 -15.94
N PRO A 184 9.27 0.44 -16.49
CA PRO A 184 8.12 0.57 -17.38
C PRO A 184 8.15 -0.32 -18.63
N ASP A 185 9.32 -0.67 -19.16
CA ASP A 185 9.47 -1.52 -20.35
C ASP A 185 9.09 -3.00 -20.11
N GLN A 186 8.94 -3.39 -18.84
CA GLN A 186 8.46 -4.70 -18.43
C GLN A 186 6.92 -4.78 -18.43
N TYR A 187 6.23 -3.68 -18.75
CA TYR A 187 4.79 -3.56 -18.70
C TYR A 187 4.21 -2.95 -19.97
N GLN A 188 2.92 -3.13 -20.14
CA GLN A 188 2.10 -2.49 -21.15
C GLN A 188 0.73 -2.18 -20.53
N TRP A 189 0.09 -1.10 -20.96
CA TRP A 189 -1.26 -0.78 -20.54
C TRP A 189 -2.07 -0.20 -21.69
N GLU A 190 -3.33 -0.60 -21.75
CA GLU A 190 -4.25 -0.22 -22.81
C GLU A 190 -5.65 0.07 -22.26
N SER A 191 -6.36 0.97 -22.95
CA SER A 191 -7.75 1.27 -22.62
C SER A 191 -8.69 0.34 -23.37
N ILE A 192 -9.50 -0.40 -22.63
CA ILE A 192 -10.53 -1.32 -23.15
C ILE A 192 -11.83 -1.04 -22.39
N ASP A 193 -12.90 -0.75 -23.14
CA ASP A 193 -14.26 -0.55 -22.61
C ASP A 193 -14.35 0.44 -21.44
N GLY A 194 -13.57 1.53 -21.49
CA GLY A 194 -13.55 2.59 -20.46
C GLY A 194 -12.77 2.22 -19.19
N ASN A 195 -11.91 1.20 -19.26
CA ASN A 195 -10.99 0.81 -18.19
C ASN A 195 -9.56 0.76 -18.73
N VAL A 196 -8.56 0.94 -17.87
CA VAL A 196 -7.17 0.65 -18.23
C VAL A 196 -6.79 -0.73 -17.73
N ARG A 197 -6.33 -1.60 -18.61
CA ARG A 197 -5.70 -2.88 -18.25
C ARG A 197 -4.20 -2.69 -18.21
N ILE A 198 -3.57 -3.13 -17.14
CA ILE A 198 -2.11 -3.13 -16.97
C ILE A 198 -1.68 -4.60 -17.00
N SER A 199 -0.74 -4.91 -17.88
CA SER A 199 -0.18 -6.25 -18.05
C SER A 199 1.34 -6.18 -18.08
N THR A 200 2.00 -7.28 -17.77
CA THR A 200 3.42 -7.47 -18.11
C THR A 200 3.61 -7.41 -19.63
N SER A 201 4.83 -7.14 -20.09
CA SER A 201 5.18 -7.15 -21.51
C SER A 201 5.05 -8.55 -22.15
N SER A 202 5.04 -9.60 -21.33
CA SER A 202 4.69 -10.97 -21.75
C SER A 202 3.19 -11.23 -21.90
N GLY A 203 2.33 -10.32 -21.43
CA GLY A 203 0.87 -10.42 -21.55
C GLY A 203 0.13 -10.93 -20.31
N ASP A 204 0.82 -11.14 -19.19
CA ASP A 204 0.20 -11.49 -17.90
C ASP A 204 -0.51 -10.27 -17.29
N LEU A 205 -1.77 -10.40 -16.86
CA LEU A 205 -2.60 -9.29 -16.40
C LEU A 205 -2.31 -8.98 -14.92
N VAL A 206 -1.93 -7.73 -14.65
CA VAL A 206 -1.61 -7.29 -13.28
C VAL A 206 -2.78 -6.53 -12.66
N ALA A 207 -3.44 -5.67 -13.44
CA ALA A 207 -4.56 -4.90 -12.93
C ALA A 207 -5.57 -4.45 -13.99
N ILE A 208 -6.78 -4.18 -13.50
CA ILE A 208 -7.84 -3.47 -14.22
C ILE A 208 -8.24 -2.24 -13.41
N VAL A 209 -8.00 -1.05 -13.94
CA VAL A 209 -8.37 0.23 -13.34
C VAL A 209 -9.71 0.67 -13.92
N GLU A 210 -10.75 0.68 -13.09
CA GLU A 210 -12.10 1.01 -13.53
C GLU A 210 -12.28 2.50 -13.87
N ALA A 211 -13.13 2.77 -14.86
CA ALA A 211 -13.53 4.12 -15.25
C ALA A 211 -12.33 5.04 -15.55
N MET A 212 -11.34 4.49 -16.26
CA MET A 212 -10.11 5.17 -16.61
C MET A 212 -9.81 5.01 -18.10
N ASP A 213 -9.49 6.12 -18.76
CA ASP A 213 -9.22 6.17 -20.20
C ASP A 213 -7.73 6.08 -20.54
N ASN A 214 -6.85 6.53 -19.64
CA ASN A 214 -5.40 6.42 -19.82
C ASN A 214 -4.64 6.52 -18.49
N LEU A 215 -3.40 6.05 -18.51
CA LEU A 215 -2.40 6.24 -17.46
C LEU A 215 -1.09 6.67 -18.10
N GLU A 216 -0.34 7.50 -17.39
CA GLU A 216 0.96 7.99 -17.82
C GLU A 216 2.01 7.69 -16.76
N ILE A 217 3.26 7.48 -17.20
CA ILE A 217 4.38 7.34 -16.27
C ILE A 217 4.60 8.70 -15.61
N GLU A 218 4.49 8.73 -14.28
CA GLU A 218 4.81 9.91 -13.48
C GLU A 218 6.31 9.93 -13.16
N GLU A 219 6.82 8.85 -12.57
CA GLU A 219 8.20 8.79 -12.07
C GLU A 219 8.71 7.35 -12.01
N VAL A 220 10.04 7.20 -12.13
CA VAL A 220 10.77 5.94 -12.00
C VAL A 220 11.79 6.09 -10.87
N TYR A 221 11.80 5.14 -9.93
CA TYR A 221 12.70 5.10 -8.79
C TYR A 221 13.59 3.87 -8.90
N GLU A 222 14.71 4.02 -9.61
CA GLU A 222 15.65 2.93 -9.89
C GLU A 222 16.32 2.37 -8.62
N ASP A 223 16.47 3.20 -7.58
CA ASP A 223 17.10 2.86 -6.31
C ASP A 223 16.26 1.90 -5.45
N VAL A 224 14.94 2.03 -5.53
CA VAL A 224 13.98 1.13 -4.86
C VAL A 224 13.29 0.16 -5.84
N GLY A 225 13.64 0.23 -7.12
CA GLY A 225 13.19 -0.70 -8.15
C GLY A 225 11.68 -0.66 -8.40
N ILE A 226 11.10 0.54 -8.49
CA ILE A 226 9.68 0.75 -8.80
C ILE A 226 9.47 1.89 -9.81
N PHE A 227 8.28 1.96 -10.38
CA PHE A 227 7.79 3.14 -11.10
C PHE A 227 6.31 3.40 -10.80
N ILE A 228 5.86 4.62 -11.12
CA ILE A 228 4.52 5.11 -10.81
C ILE A 228 3.76 5.45 -12.08
N LEU A 229 2.49 5.03 -12.12
CA LEU A 229 1.49 5.46 -13.08
C LEU A 229 0.45 6.39 -12.42
N LYS A 230 -0.04 7.40 -13.17
CA LYS A 230 -1.06 8.38 -12.74
C LYS A 230 -2.07 8.75 -13.84
#